data_AF-A0A841WJW8-F1
#
_entry.id   AF-A0A841WJW8-F1
#
_cell.length_a   1.000
_cell.length_b   1.000
_cell.length_c   1.000
_cell.angle_alpha   90.00
_cell.angle_beta   90.00
_cell.angle_gamma   90.00
#
_symmetry.space_group_name_H-M   'P 1'
#
loop_
_entity.id
_entity.type
_entity.pdbx_description
1 polymer ?
#
loop_
_entity_poly.entity_id
_entity_poly.type
_entity_poly.pdbx_seq_one_letter_code
_entity_poly.pdbx_strand_id
1 'polypeptide(L)'
;MSFKIDRGLFRYDFIDHHAVLCVPVDADVKDIRKRYLQIARRLHPDSSITESAEQKQLGNELLSKLVNPAYEKLANERTRTEYILILSQMGKRLLQESTSVTLYTELGRQLANAGNIDHSYKSAIAKLAPTQYDSLEQALQVIAQISELNLVYLMRSAVKTSPTPTLQPKVNSAIPKPDTAKQPSPAPPPAPTKEDSVVEQYVRRAQSLIDKNQFAQAKVELQEALKLEPKNSHCHSLMGMVYLKQNQLKMAKIHFDNALKLDPNDQIALQWKPKIDKALGQQPTDRKVTSSPNNGDKQPDKSGNGGLFGGLFGGKKK
;
A
#
# COMPACT_ATOMS: atom_id res chain seq x y z
N MET A 1 -5.54 -17.25 0.91
CA MET A 1 -6.46 -16.26 0.34
C MET A 1 -5.87 -14.85 0.41
N SER A 2 -6.17 -13.99 -0.58
CA SER A 2 -5.89 -12.55 -0.52
C SER A 2 -7.17 -11.84 -0.06
N PHE A 3 -7.12 -11.11 1.05
CA PHE A 3 -8.27 -10.33 1.50
C PHE A 3 -8.55 -9.20 0.50
N LYS A 4 -9.79 -9.11 0.00
CA LYS A 4 -10.21 -8.05 -0.91
C LYS A 4 -11.04 -7.05 -0.12
N ILE A 5 -10.57 -5.80 -0.08
CA ILE A 5 -11.27 -4.66 0.50
C ILE A 5 -11.36 -3.61 -0.60
N ASP A 6 -12.58 -3.21 -0.96
CA ASP A 6 -12.86 -2.40 -2.16
C ASP A 6 -13.40 -1.00 -1.81
N ARG A 7 -13.19 -0.52 -0.58
CA ARG A 7 -13.64 0.80 -0.11
C ARG A 7 -12.54 1.55 0.65
N GLY A 8 -12.79 2.84 0.89
CA GLY A 8 -11.83 3.72 1.55
C GLY A 8 -10.53 3.83 0.77
N LEU A 9 -9.42 3.89 1.49
CA LEU A 9 -8.08 4.01 0.91
C LEU A 9 -7.64 2.76 0.14
N PHE A 10 -8.23 1.58 0.42
CA PHE A 10 -7.91 0.33 -0.29
C PHE A 10 -8.25 0.38 -1.78
N ARG A 11 -9.11 1.30 -2.22
CA ARG A 11 -9.41 1.53 -3.64
C ARG A 11 -8.24 2.08 -4.45
N TYR A 12 -7.20 2.57 -3.77
CA TYR A 12 -6.05 3.22 -4.38
C TYR A 12 -4.77 2.35 -4.32
N ASP A 13 -4.94 1.02 -4.29
CA ASP A 13 -3.86 0.03 -4.13
C ASP A 13 -2.97 0.32 -2.90
N PHE A 14 -3.61 0.75 -1.82
CA PHE A 14 -2.97 1.17 -0.59
C PHE A 14 -3.52 0.39 0.61
N ILE A 15 -2.64 -0.17 1.42
CA ILE A 15 -3.04 -0.88 2.64
C ILE A 15 -3.17 0.13 3.78
N ASP A 16 -4.40 0.38 4.21
CA ASP A 16 -4.68 1.28 5.33
C ASP A 16 -4.43 0.57 6.68
N HIS A 17 -3.20 0.65 7.17
CA HIS A 17 -2.80 0.01 8.42
C HIS A 17 -3.50 0.60 9.65
N HIS A 18 -3.95 1.86 9.61
CA HIS A 18 -4.73 2.44 10.70
C HIS A 18 -6.13 1.85 10.75
N ALA A 19 -6.76 1.62 9.59
CA ALA A 19 -8.04 0.94 9.52
C ALA A 19 -7.95 -0.52 10.00
N VAL A 20 -6.88 -1.23 9.64
CA VAL A 20 -6.65 -2.61 10.10
C VAL A 20 -6.60 -2.72 11.63
N LEU A 21 -5.93 -1.77 12.31
CA LEU A 21 -5.83 -1.75 13.77
C LEU A 21 -6.94 -0.95 14.47
N CYS A 22 -7.83 -0.33 13.69
CA CYS A 22 -8.86 0.60 14.12
C CYS A 22 -8.34 1.66 15.11
N VAL A 23 -7.32 2.39 14.65
CA VAL A 23 -6.73 3.53 15.36
C VAL A 23 -6.84 4.78 14.50
N PRO A 24 -6.96 5.98 15.09
CA PRO A 24 -6.86 7.23 14.34
C PRO A 24 -5.55 7.34 13.55
N VAL A 25 -5.56 8.04 12.41
CA VAL A 25 -4.34 8.29 11.61
C VAL A 25 -3.27 9.09 12.36
N ASP A 26 -3.66 9.82 13.40
CA ASP A 26 -2.77 10.59 14.28
C ASP A 26 -2.45 9.86 15.61
N ALA A 27 -2.79 8.57 15.72
CA ALA A 27 -2.56 7.79 16.94
C ALA A 27 -1.06 7.63 17.27
N ASP A 28 -0.73 7.69 18.56
CA ASP A 28 0.62 7.46 19.04
C ASP A 28 0.99 5.96 19.10
N VAL A 29 2.29 5.67 19.29
CA VAL A 29 2.78 4.27 19.36
C VAL A 29 2.12 3.48 20.48
N LYS A 30 1.82 4.13 21.61
CA LYS A 30 1.29 3.46 22.80
C LYS A 30 -0.15 3.00 22.54
N ASP A 31 -0.96 3.85 21.92
CA ASP A 31 -2.32 3.54 21.52
C ASP A 31 -2.35 2.45 20.43
N ILE A 32 -1.47 2.55 19.43
CA ILE A 32 -1.28 1.52 18.39
C ILE A 32 -0.97 0.17 19.03
N ARG A 33 0.02 0.12 19.95
CA ARG A 33 0.41 -1.11 20.64
C ARG A 33 -0.73 -1.66 21.49
N LYS A 34 -1.44 -0.80 22.24
CA LYS A 34 -2.57 -1.21 23.08
C LYS A 34 -3.66 -1.87 22.23
N ARG A 35 -4.01 -1.26 21.10
CA ARG A 35 -5.01 -1.81 20.16
C ARG A 35 -4.57 -3.10 19.52
N TYR A 36 -3.32 -3.17 19.04
CA TYR A 36 -2.76 -4.40 18.49
C TYR A 36 -2.86 -5.57 19.49
N LEU A 37 -2.48 -5.39 20.75
CA LEU A 37 -2.56 -6.44 21.76
C LEU A 37 -4.00 -6.91 22.04
N GLN A 38 -4.98 -6.00 21.99
CA GLN A 38 -6.39 -6.34 22.13
C GLN A 38 -6.87 -7.19 20.95
N ILE A 39 -6.53 -6.79 19.72
CA ILE A 39 -6.88 -7.52 18.50
C ILE A 39 -6.20 -8.88 18.46
N ALA A 40 -4.90 -8.95 18.74
CA ALA A 40 -4.14 -10.20 18.74
C ALA A 40 -4.71 -11.22 19.73
N ARG A 41 -5.11 -10.77 20.92
CA ARG A 41 -5.79 -11.64 21.91
C ARG A 41 -7.15 -12.13 21.41
N ARG A 42 -7.89 -11.29 20.68
CA ARG A 42 -9.21 -11.62 20.10
C ARG A 42 -9.08 -12.62 18.95
N LEU A 43 -8.03 -12.51 18.12
CA LEU A 43 -7.82 -13.38 16.95
C LEU A 43 -7.02 -14.66 17.26
N HIS A 44 -6.49 -14.81 18.47
CA HIS A 44 -5.74 -16.00 18.85
C HIS A 44 -6.64 -17.25 18.84
N PRO A 45 -6.15 -18.41 18.35
CA PRO A 45 -6.96 -19.64 18.21
C PRO A 45 -7.47 -20.23 19.55
N ASP A 46 -6.84 -19.87 20.66
CA ASP A 46 -7.26 -20.26 22.02
C ASP A 46 -8.21 -19.26 22.67
N SER A 47 -8.65 -18.23 21.93
CA SER A 47 -9.64 -17.28 22.43
C SER A 47 -11.05 -17.85 22.33
N SER A 48 -11.93 -17.44 23.24
CA SER A 48 -13.30 -17.96 23.40
C SER A 48 -14.27 -17.62 22.25
N ILE A 49 -13.82 -17.00 21.16
CA ILE A 49 -14.67 -16.63 20.00
C ILE A 49 -14.67 -17.72 18.95
N THR A 50 -13.55 -18.41 18.81
CA THR A 50 -13.29 -19.28 17.67
C THR A 50 -13.75 -20.69 18.02
N GLU A 51 -15.04 -20.94 17.90
CA GLU A 51 -15.65 -22.24 18.22
C GLU A 51 -15.48 -23.24 17.07
N SER A 52 -15.45 -22.76 15.81
CA SER A 52 -15.26 -23.62 14.62
C SER A 52 -13.82 -23.61 14.10
N ALA A 53 -13.40 -24.72 13.47
CA ALA A 53 -12.08 -24.84 12.84
C ALA A 53 -11.88 -23.78 11.72
N GLU A 54 -12.93 -23.46 10.98
CA GLU A 54 -12.92 -22.44 9.92
C GLU A 54 -12.71 -21.04 10.50
N GLN A 55 -13.38 -20.69 11.61
CA GLN A 55 -13.18 -19.41 12.30
C GLN A 55 -11.77 -19.30 12.88
N LYS A 56 -11.21 -20.39 13.43
CA LYS A 56 -9.80 -20.43 13.87
C LYS A 56 -8.84 -20.16 12.72
N GLN A 57 -9.08 -20.79 11.57
CA GLN A 57 -8.26 -20.58 10.39
C GLN A 57 -8.36 -19.12 9.89
N LEU A 58 -9.58 -18.59 9.76
CA LEU A 58 -9.79 -17.20 9.33
C LEU A 58 -9.15 -16.20 10.31
N GLY A 59 -9.28 -16.41 11.62
CA GLY A 59 -8.65 -15.58 12.64
C GLY A 59 -7.13 -15.56 12.53
N ASN A 60 -6.52 -16.73 12.31
CA ASN A 60 -5.08 -16.84 12.08
C ASN A 60 -4.65 -16.16 10.77
N GLU A 61 -5.42 -16.31 9.68
CA GLU A 61 -5.14 -15.62 8.42
C GLU A 61 -5.23 -14.09 8.59
N LEU A 62 -6.26 -13.57 9.26
CA LEU A 62 -6.41 -12.14 9.54
C LEU A 62 -5.25 -11.62 10.40
N LEU A 63 -4.88 -12.37 11.44
CA LEU A 63 -3.77 -11.98 12.32
C LEU A 63 -2.44 -11.92 11.56
N SER A 64 -2.09 -13.00 10.86
CA SER A 64 -0.78 -13.14 10.20
C SER A 64 -0.63 -12.29 8.93
N LYS A 65 -1.69 -12.14 8.12
CA LYS A 65 -1.60 -11.50 6.81
C LYS A 65 -2.04 -10.03 6.80
N LEU A 66 -2.74 -9.58 7.85
CA LEU A 66 -3.32 -8.24 7.89
C LEU A 66 -2.89 -7.47 9.14
N VAL A 67 -3.16 -8.01 10.34
CA VAL A 67 -2.93 -7.31 11.61
C VAL A 67 -1.44 -7.18 11.95
N ASN A 68 -0.67 -8.26 11.86
CA ASN A 68 0.77 -8.23 12.16
C ASN A 68 1.53 -7.27 11.22
N PRO A 69 1.36 -7.33 9.88
CA PRO A 69 1.99 -6.37 8.98
C PRO A 69 1.61 -4.92 9.27
N ALA A 70 0.35 -4.66 9.65
CA ALA A 70 -0.10 -3.33 10.02
C ALA A 70 0.60 -2.82 11.29
N TYR A 71 0.73 -3.67 12.30
CA TYR A 71 1.46 -3.32 13.52
C TYR A 71 2.96 -3.11 13.25
N GLU A 72 3.61 -3.98 12.48
CA GLU A 72 5.02 -3.82 12.11
C GLU A 72 5.28 -2.49 11.40
N LYS A 73 4.42 -2.12 10.45
CA LYS A 73 4.54 -0.86 9.72
C LYS A 73 4.38 0.36 10.63
N LEU A 74 3.45 0.30 11.58
CA LEU A 74 3.08 1.43 12.45
C LEU A 74 3.90 1.52 13.75
N ALA A 75 4.49 0.43 14.22
CA ALA A 75 5.27 0.39 15.44
C ALA A 75 6.71 0.91 15.25
N ASN A 76 7.29 0.69 14.08
CA ASN A 76 8.62 1.19 13.76
C ASN A 76 8.57 2.65 13.28
N GLU A 77 9.38 3.51 13.90
CA GLU A 77 9.36 4.96 13.65
C GLU A 77 9.66 5.32 12.20
N ARG A 78 10.67 4.68 11.59
CA ARG A 78 11.07 4.94 10.21
C ARG A 78 9.97 4.56 9.23
N THR A 79 9.48 3.33 9.33
CA THR A 79 8.44 2.85 8.41
C THR A 79 7.11 3.59 8.60
N ARG A 80 6.79 4.00 9.84
CA ARG A 80 5.62 4.82 10.12
C ARG A 80 5.77 6.21 9.52
N THR A 81 6.93 6.84 9.63
CA THR A 81 7.19 8.17 9.06
C THR A 81 7.01 8.15 7.55
N GLU A 82 7.58 7.15 6.86
CA GLU A 82 7.38 6.93 5.43
C GLU A 82 5.90 6.74 5.09
N TYR A 83 5.19 5.94 5.89
CA TYR A 83 3.77 5.67 5.70
C TYR A 83 2.88 6.92 5.90
N ILE A 84 3.13 7.74 6.93
CA ILE A 84 2.42 9.00 7.18
C ILE A 84 2.65 10.00 6.04
N LEU A 85 3.85 10.05 5.48
CA LEU A 85 4.14 10.91 4.33
C LEU A 85 3.27 10.53 3.12
N ILE A 86 3.11 9.22 2.85
CA ILE A 86 2.24 8.72 1.78
C ILE A 86 0.78 9.11 2.07
N LEU A 87 0.29 8.92 3.30
CA LEU A 87 -1.06 9.34 3.70
C LEU A 87 -1.29 10.84 3.50
N SER A 88 -0.31 11.67 3.84
CA SER A 88 -0.39 13.12 3.64
C SER A 88 -0.50 13.49 2.15
N GLN A 89 0.30 12.85 1.28
CA GLN A 89 0.22 13.05 -0.17
C GLN A 89 -1.12 12.55 -0.74
N MET A 90 -1.62 11.41 -0.26
CA MET A 90 -2.94 10.90 -0.61
C MET A 90 -4.04 11.88 -0.21
N GLY A 91 -4.02 12.44 1.01
CA GLY A 91 -4.99 13.44 1.45
C GLY A 91 -5.05 14.66 0.51
N LYS A 92 -3.89 15.18 0.08
CA LYS A 92 -3.81 16.28 -0.89
C LYS A 92 -4.38 15.90 -2.26
N ARG A 93 -4.09 14.69 -2.74
CA ARG A 93 -4.63 14.19 -4.01
C ARG A 93 -6.15 14.00 -3.95
N LEU A 94 -6.65 13.39 -2.88
CA LEU A 94 -8.08 13.17 -2.65
C LEU A 94 -8.85 14.50 -2.60
N LEU A 95 -8.24 15.57 -2.08
CA LEU A 95 -8.85 16.89 -2.10
C LEU A 95 -9.02 17.44 -3.53
N GLN A 96 -8.03 17.23 -4.41
CA GLN A 96 -8.11 17.62 -5.82
C GLN A 96 -9.17 16.79 -6.57
N GLU A 97 -9.30 15.51 -6.24
CA GLU A 97 -10.25 14.56 -6.84
C GLU A 97 -11.58 14.48 -6.05
N SER A 98 -11.86 15.44 -5.17
CA SER A 98 -12.95 15.35 -4.18
C SER A 98 -14.34 15.15 -4.79
N THR A 99 -14.59 15.67 -6.00
CA THR A 99 -15.85 15.48 -6.73
C THR A 99 -16.09 14.04 -7.17
N SER A 100 -15.03 13.22 -7.26
CA SER A 100 -15.09 11.81 -7.67
C SER A 100 -15.11 10.84 -6.50
N VAL A 101 -14.95 11.31 -5.27
CA VAL A 101 -14.96 10.46 -4.07
C VAL A 101 -16.39 10.03 -3.74
N THR A 102 -16.67 8.73 -3.85
CA THR A 102 -17.95 8.14 -3.44
C THR A 102 -17.86 7.66 -1.98
N LEU A 103 -18.81 8.10 -1.14
CA LEU A 103 -18.95 7.67 0.26
C LEU A 103 -20.13 6.70 0.40
N TYR A 104 -19.88 5.52 0.95
CA TYR A 104 -20.87 4.45 1.07
C TYR A 104 -21.50 4.38 2.47
N THR A 105 -20.82 4.90 3.48
CA THR A 105 -21.23 4.77 4.88
C THR A 105 -21.88 6.06 5.39
N GLU A 106 -22.84 5.89 6.30
CA GLU A 106 -23.46 7.02 6.97
C GLU A 106 -22.45 7.79 7.82
N LEU A 107 -21.56 7.09 8.53
CA LEU A 107 -20.48 7.70 9.31
C LEU A 107 -19.53 8.52 8.42
N GLY A 108 -19.19 8.04 7.22
CA GLY A 108 -18.38 8.76 6.24
C GLY A 108 -19.03 10.06 5.78
N ARG A 109 -20.32 10.01 5.43
CA ARG A 109 -21.10 11.21 5.04
C ARG A 109 -21.25 12.21 6.18
N GLN A 110 -21.50 11.73 7.40
CA GLN A 110 -21.55 12.57 8.60
C GLN A 110 -20.21 13.25 8.86
N LEU A 111 -19.10 12.51 8.74
CA LEU A 111 -17.77 13.06 8.93
C LEU A 111 -17.40 14.09 7.84
N ALA A 112 -17.83 13.87 6.60
CA ALA A 112 -17.62 14.81 5.50
C ALA A 112 -18.27 16.18 5.79
N ASN A 113 -19.42 16.18 6.46
CA ASN A 113 -20.18 17.38 6.80
C ASN A 113 -19.94 17.89 8.23
N ALA A 114 -19.10 17.22 9.02
CA ALA A 114 -18.88 17.58 10.42
C ALA A 114 -18.23 18.96 10.59
N GLY A 115 -18.70 19.74 11.57
CA GLY A 115 -18.07 21.01 11.95
C GLY A 115 -16.72 20.81 12.63
N ASN A 116 -16.67 19.97 13.68
CA ASN A 116 -15.43 19.58 14.35
C ASN A 116 -14.97 18.20 13.86
N ILE A 117 -14.19 18.19 12.79
CA ILE A 117 -13.77 16.95 12.14
C ILE A 117 -12.93 16.04 13.03
N ASP A 118 -12.01 16.60 13.83
CA ASP A 118 -11.09 15.80 14.66
C ASP A 118 -11.86 15.04 15.74
N HIS A 119 -12.81 15.71 16.40
CA HIS A 119 -13.67 15.08 17.39
C HIS A 119 -14.60 14.03 16.77
N SER A 120 -15.29 14.37 15.67
CA SER A 120 -16.20 13.44 15.00
C SER A 120 -15.49 12.20 14.47
N TYR A 121 -14.30 12.35 13.91
CA TYR A 121 -13.47 11.25 13.41
C TYR A 121 -13.05 10.30 14.54
N LYS A 122 -12.46 10.83 15.62
CA LYS A 122 -12.03 10.02 16.77
C LYS A 122 -13.20 9.34 17.47
N SER A 123 -14.34 10.03 17.58
CA SER A 123 -15.58 9.46 18.13
C SER A 123 -16.11 8.30 17.27
N ALA A 124 -16.10 8.45 15.94
CA ALA A 124 -16.52 7.38 15.03
C ALA A 124 -15.61 6.15 15.13
N ILE A 125 -14.29 6.33 15.15
CA ILE A 125 -13.33 5.22 15.34
C ILE A 125 -13.53 4.56 16.71
N ALA A 126 -13.71 5.33 17.78
CA ALA A 126 -13.91 4.80 19.12
C ALA A 126 -15.19 3.93 19.24
N LYS A 127 -16.22 4.21 18.43
CA LYS A 127 -17.44 3.39 18.35
C LYS A 127 -17.21 2.05 17.62
N LEU A 128 -16.36 2.03 16.60
CA LEU A 128 -16.10 0.83 15.78
C LEU A 128 -15.01 -0.08 16.37
N ALA A 129 -14.04 0.49 17.09
CA ALA A 129 -12.88 -0.24 17.60
C ALA A 129 -13.20 -1.46 18.49
N PRO A 130 -14.21 -1.41 19.39
CA PRO A 130 -14.51 -2.55 20.26
C PRO A 130 -15.03 -3.76 19.49
N THR A 131 -15.79 -3.56 18.41
CA THR A 131 -16.54 -4.61 17.72
C THR A 131 -15.93 -5.08 16.41
N GLN A 132 -14.84 -4.44 15.94
CA GLN A 132 -14.21 -4.69 14.64
C GLN A 132 -13.94 -6.17 14.34
N TYR A 133 -13.55 -6.96 15.34
CA TYR A 133 -13.20 -8.38 15.18
C TYR A 133 -14.11 -9.30 16.01
N ASP A 134 -15.30 -8.83 16.40
CA ASP A 134 -16.28 -9.70 17.08
C ASP A 134 -16.89 -10.73 16.12
N SER A 135 -17.10 -10.34 14.86
CA SER A 135 -17.44 -11.25 13.77
C SER A 135 -16.33 -11.21 12.72
N LEU A 136 -15.64 -12.33 12.52
CA LEU A 136 -14.53 -12.43 11.57
C LEU A 136 -14.99 -12.25 10.12
N GLU A 137 -16.23 -12.66 9.82
CA GLU A 137 -16.85 -12.48 8.50
C GLU A 137 -17.10 -11.00 8.18
N GLN A 138 -17.47 -10.21 9.20
CA GLN A 138 -17.72 -8.77 9.06
C GLN A 138 -16.46 -7.92 9.20
N ALA A 139 -15.34 -8.49 9.69
CA ALA A 139 -14.13 -7.73 9.99
C ALA A 139 -13.63 -6.92 8.79
N LEU A 140 -13.60 -7.51 7.59
CA LEU A 140 -13.19 -6.81 6.37
C LEU A 140 -14.12 -5.65 6.02
N GLN A 141 -15.43 -5.81 6.23
CA GLN A 141 -16.40 -4.74 6.02
C GLN A 141 -16.15 -3.60 7.00
N VAL A 142 -15.92 -3.89 8.29
CA VAL A 142 -15.63 -2.86 9.29
C VAL A 142 -14.31 -2.14 8.98
N ILE A 143 -13.26 -2.88 8.58
CA ILE A 143 -11.99 -2.28 8.10
C ILE A 143 -12.25 -1.33 6.92
N ALA A 144 -13.10 -1.73 5.97
CA ALA A 144 -13.47 -0.90 4.84
C ALA A 144 -14.17 0.40 5.27
N GLN A 145 -15.07 0.33 6.25
CA GLN A 145 -15.76 1.50 6.82
C GLN A 145 -14.78 2.45 7.52
N ILE A 146 -13.85 1.92 8.33
CA ILE A 146 -12.83 2.73 9.00
C ILE A 146 -11.91 3.38 7.98
N SER A 147 -11.55 2.67 6.91
CA SER A 147 -10.72 3.23 5.85
C SER A 147 -11.43 4.34 5.07
N GLU A 148 -12.76 4.27 4.90
CA GLU A 148 -13.56 5.38 4.36
C GLU A 148 -13.52 6.60 5.31
N LEU A 149 -13.58 6.40 6.62
CA LEU A 149 -13.41 7.49 7.59
C LEU A 149 -12.02 8.12 7.51
N ASN A 150 -10.97 7.31 7.39
CA ASN A 150 -9.59 7.78 7.22
C ASN A 150 -9.45 8.59 5.92
N LEU A 151 -10.04 8.12 4.82
CA LEU A 151 -10.08 8.83 3.54
C LEU A 151 -10.68 10.23 3.71
N VAL A 152 -11.89 10.32 4.29
CA VAL A 152 -12.58 11.59 4.51
C VAL A 152 -11.77 12.52 5.43
N TYR A 153 -11.20 11.98 6.50
CA TYR A 153 -10.37 12.73 7.43
C TYR A 153 -9.12 13.32 6.77
N LEU A 154 -8.40 12.52 5.98
CA LEU A 154 -7.19 12.96 5.25
C LEU A 154 -7.53 14.02 4.20
N MET A 155 -8.62 13.84 3.46
CA MET A 155 -9.08 14.80 2.46
C MET A 155 -9.39 16.17 3.10
N ARG A 156 -10.12 16.19 4.23
CA ARG A 156 -10.52 17.44 4.88
C ARG A 156 -9.42 18.07 5.73
N SER A 157 -8.52 17.29 6.31
CA SER A 157 -7.34 17.81 7.03
C SER A 157 -6.31 18.43 6.08
N ALA A 158 -6.23 17.97 4.83
CA ALA A 158 -5.40 18.58 3.79
C ALA A 158 -5.84 20.03 3.44
N VAL A 159 -7.12 20.36 3.61
CA VAL A 159 -7.63 21.74 3.44
C VAL A 159 -7.01 22.69 4.47
N LYS A 160 -6.86 22.24 5.72
CA LYS A 160 -6.29 23.05 6.82
C LYS A 160 -4.80 23.39 6.62
N THR A 161 -4.08 22.58 5.84
CA THR A 161 -2.62 22.67 5.67
C THR A 161 -2.19 23.28 4.35
N SER A 162 -3.14 23.64 3.48
CA SER A 162 -2.87 24.31 2.21
C SER A 162 -2.98 25.83 2.39
N PRO A 163 -1.97 26.64 2.02
CA PRO A 163 -2.15 28.08 1.94
C PRO A 163 -3.21 28.36 0.86
N THR A 164 -4.32 28.96 1.28
CA THR A 164 -5.43 29.33 0.41
C THR A 164 -4.93 30.24 -0.72
N PRO A 165 -5.21 29.96 -2.01
CA PRO A 165 -5.48 31.04 -2.93
C PRO A 165 -6.83 31.63 -2.51
N THR A 166 -6.82 32.88 -2.07
CA THR A 166 -8.01 33.70 -1.87
C THR A 166 -8.79 33.79 -3.18
N LEU A 167 -9.82 32.95 -3.34
CA LEU A 167 -10.90 33.22 -4.27
C LEU A 167 -11.95 34.03 -3.51
N GLN A 168 -11.95 35.34 -3.78
CA GLN A 168 -13.00 36.24 -3.35
C GLN A 168 -14.35 35.79 -3.96
N PRO A 169 -15.47 35.87 -3.22
CA PRO A 169 -16.78 35.61 -3.77
C PRO A 169 -17.21 36.81 -4.63
N LYS A 170 -17.16 36.66 -5.96
CA LYS A 170 -17.92 37.54 -6.86
C LYS A 170 -19.38 37.09 -6.85
N VAL A 171 -20.18 37.80 -6.08
CA VAL A 171 -21.63 37.88 -6.24
C VAL A 171 -21.90 38.55 -7.59
N ASN A 172 -22.62 37.88 -8.48
CA ASN A 172 -23.39 38.54 -9.53
C ASN A 172 -24.65 37.74 -9.79
N SER A 173 -25.75 38.31 -9.30
CA SER A 173 -27.13 38.02 -9.62
C SER A 173 -27.40 38.43 -11.07
N ALA A 174 -27.81 37.49 -11.92
CA ALA A 174 -28.69 37.76 -13.07
C ALA A 174 -29.09 36.43 -13.73
N ILE A 175 -30.38 36.13 -13.71
CA ILE A 175 -31.03 35.18 -14.63
C ILE A 175 -31.28 35.95 -15.94
N PRO A 176 -31.00 35.34 -17.10
CA PRO A 176 -32.07 35.23 -18.10
C PRO A 176 -32.24 33.82 -18.66
N LYS A 177 -33.45 33.61 -19.17
CA LYS A 177 -34.07 32.39 -19.73
C LYS A 177 -33.53 32.00 -21.14
N PRO A 178 -33.91 30.82 -21.66
CA PRO A 178 -33.18 30.11 -22.71
C PRO A 178 -33.58 30.56 -24.12
N ASP A 179 -32.60 30.60 -25.03
CA ASP A 179 -32.84 30.70 -26.46
C ASP A 179 -32.07 29.64 -27.24
N THR A 180 -32.83 28.95 -28.08
CA THR A 180 -32.45 27.91 -29.04
C THR A 180 -31.54 28.45 -30.16
N ALA A 181 -30.34 27.89 -30.34
CA ALA A 181 -29.66 27.86 -31.65
C ALA A 181 -28.49 26.84 -31.72
N LYS A 182 -28.71 25.82 -32.57
CA LYS A 182 -27.77 25.05 -33.42
C LYS A 182 -26.40 24.63 -32.85
N GLN A 183 -26.31 23.33 -32.53
CA GLN A 183 -25.07 22.55 -32.52
C GLN A 183 -24.46 22.49 -33.94
N PRO A 184 -23.12 22.57 -34.10
CA PRO A 184 -22.43 22.00 -35.24
C PRO A 184 -22.32 20.49 -35.08
N SER A 185 -22.68 19.76 -36.13
CA SER A 185 -22.56 18.31 -36.25
C SER A 185 -21.09 17.83 -36.21
N PRO A 186 -20.81 16.64 -35.64
CA PRO A 186 -19.47 16.06 -35.63
C PRO A 186 -19.07 15.53 -37.02
N ALA A 187 -17.76 15.62 -37.31
CA ALA A 187 -17.12 15.04 -38.48
C ALA A 187 -17.35 13.50 -38.56
N PRO A 188 -17.37 12.89 -39.76
CA PRO A 188 -17.62 11.47 -39.92
C PRO A 188 -16.54 10.62 -39.23
N PRO A 189 -16.91 9.49 -38.62
CA PRO A 189 -15.95 8.60 -37.99
C PRO A 189 -15.00 7.99 -39.03
N PRO A 190 -13.69 7.86 -38.73
CA PRO A 190 -12.82 7.03 -39.54
C PRO A 190 -13.30 5.57 -39.50
N ALA A 191 -13.10 4.88 -40.63
CA ALA A 191 -13.49 3.50 -40.91
C ALA A 191 -13.08 2.49 -39.80
N PRO A 192 -13.77 1.34 -39.68
CA PRO A 192 -13.65 0.45 -38.53
C PRO A 192 -12.31 -0.30 -38.59
N THR A 193 -11.31 0.25 -37.90
CA THR A 193 -10.10 -0.49 -37.55
C THR A 193 -10.41 -1.32 -36.30
N LYS A 194 -10.19 -2.63 -36.43
CA LYS A 194 -10.16 -3.68 -35.38
C LYS A 194 -10.30 -3.12 -33.97
N GLU A 195 -11.38 -3.51 -33.27
CA GLU A 195 -11.57 -3.20 -31.85
C GLU A 195 -10.25 -3.38 -31.10
N ASP A 196 -9.66 -2.27 -30.66
CA ASP A 196 -8.44 -2.30 -29.85
C ASP A 196 -8.76 -3.15 -28.62
N SER A 197 -8.04 -4.26 -28.44
CA SER A 197 -8.18 -5.08 -27.24
C SER A 197 -8.11 -4.18 -26.02
N VAL A 198 -8.92 -4.44 -24.99
CA VAL A 198 -8.90 -3.67 -23.73
C VAL A 198 -7.47 -3.54 -23.18
N VAL A 199 -6.64 -4.58 -23.39
CA VAL A 199 -5.20 -4.59 -23.07
C VAL A 199 -4.44 -3.52 -23.86
N GLU A 200 -4.71 -3.38 -25.15
CA GLU A 200 -4.08 -2.39 -26.01
C GLU A 200 -4.48 -0.96 -25.62
N GLN A 201 -5.70 -0.76 -25.13
CA GLN A 201 -6.12 0.52 -24.56
C GLN A 201 -5.31 0.89 -23.31
N TYR A 202 -5.13 -0.06 -22.38
CA TYR A 202 -4.28 0.12 -21.19
C TYR A 202 -2.82 0.41 -21.59
N VAL A 203 -2.28 -0.33 -22.57
CA VAL A 203 -0.92 -0.12 -23.10
C VAL A 203 -0.75 1.28 -23.68
N ARG A 204 -1.70 1.76 -24.51
CA ARG A 204 -1.62 3.11 -25.10
C ARG A 204 -1.65 4.20 -24.05
N ARG A 205 -2.51 4.06 -23.03
CA ARG A 205 -2.55 5.01 -21.90
C ARG A 205 -1.24 4.99 -21.13
N ALA A 206 -0.73 3.80 -20.80
CA ALA A 206 0.56 3.66 -20.13
C ALA A 206 1.69 4.36 -20.90
N GLN A 207 1.77 4.17 -22.22
CA GLN A 207 2.78 4.83 -23.05
C GLN A 207 2.66 6.36 -22.99
N SER A 208 1.44 6.90 -23.11
CA SER A 208 1.21 8.34 -22.97
C SER A 208 1.63 8.88 -21.59
N LEU A 209 1.41 8.09 -20.53
CA LEU A 209 1.82 8.45 -19.17
C LEU A 209 3.35 8.38 -19.01
N ILE A 210 4.02 7.42 -19.66
CA ILE A 210 5.48 7.32 -19.69
C ILE A 210 6.08 8.56 -20.36
N ASP A 211 5.53 8.98 -21.49
CA ASP A 211 6.00 10.14 -22.24
C ASP A 211 5.82 11.44 -21.42
N LYS A 212 4.79 11.49 -20.56
CA LYS A 212 4.54 12.57 -19.60
C LYS A 212 5.36 12.45 -18.29
N ASN A 213 6.26 11.48 -18.17
CA ASN A 213 7.00 11.15 -16.95
C ASN A 213 6.11 10.79 -15.74
N GLN A 214 4.86 10.41 -15.97
CA GLN A 214 3.89 9.99 -14.93
C GLN A 214 4.04 8.50 -14.64
N PHE A 215 5.24 8.11 -14.23
CA PHE A 215 5.65 6.70 -14.10
C PHE A 215 4.77 5.88 -13.16
N ALA A 216 4.29 6.45 -12.05
CA ALA A 216 3.43 5.73 -11.11
C ALA A 216 2.09 5.33 -11.75
N GLN A 217 1.46 6.26 -12.51
CA GLN A 217 0.21 5.99 -13.22
C GLN A 217 0.42 5.03 -14.39
N ALA A 218 1.55 5.16 -15.10
CA ALA A 218 1.92 4.23 -16.17
C ALA A 218 2.01 2.78 -15.67
N LYS A 219 2.58 2.55 -14.47
CA LYS A 219 2.62 1.20 -13.89
C LYS A 219 1.22 0.63 -13.65
N VAL A 220 0.28 1.45 -13.19
CA VAL A 220 -1.09 1.02 -12.91
C VAL A 220 -1.75 0.54 -14.19
N GLU A 221 -1.70 1.33 -15.26
CA GLU A 221 -2.26 0.93 -16.56
C GLU A 221 -1.62 -0.38 -17.07
N LEU A 222 -0.28 -0.53 -16.94
CA LEU A 222 0.41 -1.76 -17.34
C LEU A 222 0.09 -2.96 -16.45
N GLN A 223 -0.19 -2.75 -15.16
CA GLN A 223 -0.62 -3.82 -14.25
C GLN A 223 -2.02 -4.31 -14.61
N GLU A 224 -2.95 -3.42 -14.94
CA GLU A 224 -4.28 -3.81 -15.44
C GLU A 224 -4.16 -4.56 -16.78
N ALA A 225 -3.31 -4.11 -17.69
CA ALA A 225 -3.00 -4.82 -18.93
C ALA A 225 -2.48 -6.24 -18.66
N LEU A 226 -1.54 -6.40 -17.71
CA LEU A 226 -0.97 -7.70 -17.33
C LEU A 226 -1.91 -8.59 -16.52
N LYS A 227 -2.95 -8.04 -15.86
CA LYS A 227 -4.01 -8.86 -15.24
C LYS A 227 -4.86 -9.57 -16.30
N LEU A 228 -5.13 -8.87 -17.39
CA LEU A 228 -5.88 -9.40 -18.52
C LEU A 228 -5.03 -10.35 -19.37
N GLU A 229 -3.79 -9.94 -19.67
CA GLU A 229 -2.83 -10.74 -20.42
C GLU A 229 -1.49 -10.87 -19.68
N PRO A 230 -1.36 -11.83 -18.75
CA PRO A 230 -0.12 -12.02 -17.97
C PRO A 230 1.11 -12.35 -18.80
N LYS A 231 0.90 -12.89 -20.02
CA LYS A 231 1.93 -13.33 -20.97
C LYS A 231 2.20 -12.31 -22.08
N ASN A 232 1.83 -11.05 -21.89
CA ASN A 232 2.08 -10.00 -22.88
C ASN A 232 3.53 -9.46 -22.75
N SER A 233 4.39 -9.80 -23.70
CA SER A 233 5.80 -9.37 -23.70
C SER A 233 5.95 -7.85 -23.69
N HIS A 234 5.18 -7.17 -24.53
CA HIS A 234 5.23 -5.71 -24.68
C HIS A 234 4.90 -4.97 -23.37
N CYS A 235 3.88 -5.45 -22.62
CA CYS A 235 3.55 -4.90 -21.31
C CYS A 235 4.70 -5.06 -20.30
N HIS A 236 5.39 -6.22 -20.30
CA HIS A 236 6.58 -6.41 -19.46
C HIS A 236 7.72 -5.46 -19.88
N SER A 237 7.93 -5.24 -21.18
CA SER A 237 8.95 -4.30 -21.68
C SER A 237 8.67 -2.85 -21.27
N LEU A 238 7.43 -2.39 -21.39
CA LEU A 238 7.02 -1.06 -20.94
C LEU A 238 7.17 -0.92 -19.42
N MET A 239 6.82 -1.97 -18.65
CA MET A 239 7.00 -1.98 -17.20
C MET A 239 8.48 -1.87 -16.83
N GLY A 240 9.34 -2.61 -17.52
CA GLY A 240 10.80 -2.51 -17.39
C GLY A 240 11.32 -1.10 -17.65
N MET A 241 10.81 -0.43 -18.69
CA MET A 241 11.15 0.95 -19.01
C MET A 241 10.70 1.93 -17.92
N VAL A 242 9.51 1.75 -17.35
CA VAL A 242 9.03 2.57 -16.23
C VAL A 242 9.94 2.42 -15.01
N TYR A 243 10.32 1.19 -14.63
CA TYR A 243 11.25 0.97 -13.52
C TYR A 243 12.64 1.53 -13.81
N LEU A 244 13.12 1.44 -15.05
CA LEU A 244 14.39 2.01 -15.48
C LEU A 244 14.39 3.54 -15.29
N LYS A 245 13.31 4.22 -15.73
CA LYS A 245 13.15 5.67 -15.56
C LYS A 245 13.04 6.12 -14.11
N GLN A 246 12.60 5.22 -13.22
CA GLN A 246 12.59 5.44 -11.77
C GLN A 246 13.90 5.01 -11.07
N ASN A 247 14.96 4.69 -11.82
CA ASN A 247 16.25 4.25 -11.32
C ASN A 247 16.20 2.93 -10.50
N GLN A 248 15.17 2.11 -10.72
CA GLN A 248 14.99 0.81 -10.05
C GLN A 248 15.53 -0.32 -10.93
N LEU A 249 16.85 -0.35 -11.12
CA LEU A 249 17.53 -1.22 -12.09
C LEU A 249 17.24 -2.72 -11.90
N LYS A 250 17.17 -3.20 -10.65
CA LYS A 250 16.87 -4.62 -10.35
C LYS A 250 15.47 -5.02 -10.82
N MET A 251 14.46 -4.17 -10.57
CA MET A 251 13.08 -4.41 -11.00
C MET A 251 12.94 -4.28 -12.51
N ALA A 252 13.62 -3.29 -13.11
CA ALA A 252 13.68 -3.14 -14.54
C ALA A 252 14.22 -4.41 -15.22
N LYS A 253 15.32 -4.97 -14.69
CA LYS A 253 15.90 -6.23 -15.18
C LYS A 253 14.90 -7.38 -15.14
N ILE A 254 14.18 -7.57 -14.03
CA ILE A 254 13.19 -8.66 -13.91
C ILE A 254 12.13 -8.58 -15.01
N HIS A 255 11.61 -7.39 -15.27
CA HIS A 255 10.59 -7.20 -16.30
C HIS A 255 11.15 -7.38 -17.72
N PHE A 256 12.38 -6.92 -18.00
CA PHE A 256 13.03 -7.19 -19.28
C PHE A 256 13.37 -8.68 -19.47
N ASP A 257 13.75 -9.40 -18.39
CA ASP A 257 13.93 -10.85 -18.42
C ASP A 257 12.62 -11.56 -18.78
N ASN A 258 11.50 -11.13 -18.20
CA ASN A 258 10.19 -11.71 -18.50
C ASN A 258 9.73 -11.40 -19.93
N ALA A 259 9.96 -10.19 -20.42
CA ALA A 259 9.69 -9.84 -21.81
C ALA A 259 10.46 -10.76 -22.78
N LEU A 260 11.78 -10.91 -22.60
CA LEU A 260 12.61 -11.76 -23.46
C LEU A 260 12.30 -13.26 -23.36
N LYS A 261 11.76 -13.72 -22.22
CA LYS A 261 11.25 -15.09 -22.09
C LYS A 261 9.98 -15.31 -22.89
N LEU A 262 9.15 -14.29 -23.03
CA LEU A 262 7.86 -14.35 -23.73
C LEU A 262 8.04 -14.09 -25.24
N ASP A 263 8.85 -13.09 -25.59
CA ASP A 263 9.29 -12.79 -26.94
C ASP A 263 10.80 -12.50 -26.96
N PRO A 264 11.62 -13.46 -27.41
CA PRO A 264 13.06 -13.28 -27.54
C PRO A 264 13.48 -12.13 -28.45
N ASN A 265 12.59 -11.65 -29.32
CA ASN A 265 12.86 -10.57 -30.27
C ASN A 265 12.33 -9.20 -29.81
N ASP A 266 11.89 -9.07 -28.55
CA ASP A 266 11.44 -7.77 -28.03
C ASP A 266 12.57 -6.74 -28.08
N GLN A 267 12.40 -5.74 -28.94
CA GLN A 267 13.44 -4.75 -29.23
C GLN A 267 13.80 -3.88 -28.03
N ILE A 268 12.81 -3.53 -27.20
CA ILE A 268 13.02 -2.68 -26.01
C ILE A 268 13.85 -3.46 -25.00
N ALA A 269 13.48 -4.70 -24.72
CA ALA A 269 14.18 -5.53 -23.76
C ALA A 269 15.60 -5.89 -24.24
N LEU A 270 15.79 -6.22 -25.52
CA LEU A 270 17.11 -6.44 -26.12
C LEU A 270 18.02 -5.20 -26.03
N GLN A 271 17.45 -4.01 -26.17
CA GLN A 271 18.20 -2.76 -26.11
C GLN A 271 18.65 -2.40 -24.67
N TRP A 272 17.76 -2.56 -23.68
CA TRP A 272 17.99 -2.04 -22.33
C TRP A 272 18.60 -3.05 -21.37
N LYS A 273 18.30 -4.34 -21.50
CA LYS A 273 18.79 -5.36 -20.57
C LYS A 273 20.33 -5.42 -20.49
N PRO A 274 21.10 -5.46 -21.59
CA PRO A 274 22.56 -5.52 -21.50
C PRO A 274 23.17 -4.30 -20.78
N LYS A 275 22.56 -3.12 -20.97
CA LYS A 275 22.99 -1.88 -20.30
C LYS A 275 22.75 -1.95 -18.79
N ILE A 276 21.60 -2.50 -18.38
CA ILE A 276 21.25 -2.70 -16.97
C ILE A 276 22.15 -3.75 -16.33
N ASP A 277 22.41 -4.87 -17.01
CA ASP A 277 23.32 -5.91 -16.52
C ASP A 277 24.73 -5.37 -16.27
N LYS A 278 25.25 -4.56 -17.20
CA LYS A 278 26.52 -3.87 -17.03
C LYS A 278 26.50 -2.88 -15.86
N ALA A 279 25.44 -2.08 -15.72
CA ALA A 279 25.31 -1.12 -14.62
C ALA A 279 25.21 -1.80 -13.25
N LEU A 280 24.52 -2.94 -13.16
CA LEU A 280 24.41 -3.74 -11.94
C LEU A 280 25.71 -4.49 -11.62
N GLY A 281 26.45 -4.95 -12.63
CA GLY A 281 27.75 -5.60 -12.48
C GLY A 281 28.91 -4.65 -12.14
N GLN A 282 28.74 -3.34 -12.38
CA GLN A 282 29.72 -2.30 -12.06
C GLN A 282 29.51 -1.63 -10.71
N GLN A 283 28.44 -1.95 -9.97
CA GLN A 283 28.31 -1.45 -8.61
C GLN A 283 29.40 -2.10 -7.73
N PRO A 284 30.27 -1.32 -7.05
CA PRO A 284 31.13 -1.88 -6.04
C PRO A 284 30.25 -2.57 -5.02
N THR A 285 30.49 -3.85 -4.78
CA THR A 285 29.79 -4.65 -3.80
C THR A 285 30.12 -4.15 -2.40
N ASP A 286 29.49 -3.05 -1.98
CA ASP A 286 29.63 -2.50 -0.64
C ASP A 286 28.85 -3.35 0.36
N ARG A 287 29.61 -4.29 0.93
CA ARG A 287 29.75 -4.63 2.36
C ARG A 287 29.96 -6.14 2.49
N LYS A 288 31.17 -6.54 2.10
CA LYS A 288 31.85 -7.71 2.64
C LYS A 288 31.84 -7.54 4.16
N VAL A 289 31.09 -8.40 4.85
CA VAL A 289 31.21 -8.60 6.29
C VAL A 289 32.67 -8.88 6.57
N THR A 290 33.35 -7.93 7.23
CA THR A 290 34.72 -8.09 7.70
C THR A 290 34.70 -9.07 8.86
N SER A 291 34.85 -10.36 8.57
CA SER A 291 35.37 -11.32 9.55
C SER A 291 36.87 -11.06 9.69
N SER A 292 37.28 -10.40 10.77
CA SER A 292 38.68 -10.28 11.14
C SER A 292 39.25 -11.67 11.46
N PRO A 293 40.36 -12.09 10.84
CA PRO A 293 41.16 -13.20 11.34
C PRO A 293 42.20 -12.62 12.31
N ASN A 294 42.02 -12.85 13.61
CA ASN A 294 43.09 -12.61 14.57
C ASN A 294 43.83 -13.93 14.78
N ASN A 295 45.09 -13.98 14.36
CA ASN A 295 45.96 -15.13 14.55
C ASN A 295 47.35 -14.62 14.95
N GLY A 296 47.86 -15.14 16.07
CA GLY A 296 49.27 -15.08 16.44
C GLY A 296 49.54 -14.49 17.81
N ASP A 297 49.54 -15.34 18.84
CA ASP A 297 50.82 -15.63 19.49
C ASP A 297 50.81 -17.01 20.17
N LYS A 298 51.88 -17.76 19.90
CA LYS A 298 52.22 -19.09 20.43
C LYS A 298 53.00 -18.93 21.73
N GLN A 299 52.79 -19.81 22.72
CA GLN A 299 53.78 -20.81 23.21
C GLN A 299 53.28 -21.56 24.48
N PRO A 300 53.90 -22.70 24.88
CA PRO A 300 53.17 -23.96 24.99
C PRO A 300 53.26 -24.65 26.37
N ASP A 301 52.70 -25.87 26.40
CA ASP A 301 52.92 -26.97 27.33
C ASP A 301 52.37 -26.86 28.76
N LYS A 302 51.36 -27.70 29.06
CA LYS A 302 51.60 -28.96 29.80
C LYS A 302 50.35 -29.84 29.89
N SER A 303 50.63 -31.12 29.68
CA SER A 303 49.89 -32.32 30.03
C SER A 303 49.13 -32.30 31.37
N GLY A 304 48.01 -33.03 31.43
CA GLY A 304 47.60 -33.67 32.68
C GLY A 304 46.09 -33.82 32.87
N ASN A 305 45.58 -35.01 32.52
CA ASN A 305 44.85 -35.91 33.41
C ASN A 305 43.62 -35.41 34.21
N GLY A 306 42.55 -36.20 34.19
CA GLY A 306 41.65 -36.32 35.35
C GLY A 306 40.18 -36.02 35.05
N GLY A 307 39.37 -37.08 34.99
CA GLY A 307 37.91 -36.97 34.99
C GLY A 307 37.30 -36.84 36.39
N LEU A 308 35.98 -37.00 36.38
CA LEU A 308 35.10 -37.43 37.48
C LEU A 308 34.68 -36.40 38.54
N PHE A 309 33.41 -36.57 38.94
CA PHE A 309 32.67 -35.99 40.07
C PHE A 309 32.17 -34.54 39.90
N GLY A 310 30.92 -34.20 40.20
CA GLY A 310 29.82 -34.96 40.79
C GLY A 310 28.60 -34.06 40.88
N GLY A 311 27.40 -34.65 40.79
CA GLY A 311 26.20 -33.99 41.28
C GLY A 311 26.22 -33.89 42.80
N LEU A 312 25.43 -32.97 43.36
CA LEU A 312 24.48 -33.20 44.46
C LEU A 312 23.99 -31.84 45.02
N PHE A 313 22.66 -31.72 45.14
CA PHE A 313 21.88 -31.01 46.17
C PHE A 313 22.05 -29.49 46.31
N GLY A 314 21.03 -28.69 46.62
CA GLY A 314 19.68 -28.99 47.08
C GLY A 314 19.26 -27.93 48.12
N GLY A 315 18.05 -27.39 47.98
CA GLY A 315 17.33 -26.63 49.01
C GLY A 315 17.87 -25.22 49.31
N LYS A 316 17.09 -24.27 49.84
CA LYS A 316 15.71 -24.29 50.34
C LYS A 316 15.20 -22.84 50.39
N LYS A 317 13.88 -22.76 50.36
CA LYS A 317 12.98 -21.64 50.69
C LYS A 317 13.39 -20.81 51.91
N LYS A 318 12.95 -19.54 51.89
CA LYS A 318 11.95 -19.06 52.84
C LYS A 318 10.84 -18.35 52.09
#